data_AF-A0A958GLS4-F1
#
_entry.id   AF-A0A958GLS4-F1
#
_cell.length_a   1.000
_cell.length_b   1.000
_cell.length_c   1.000
_cell.angle_alpha   90.00
_cell.angle_beta   90.00
_cell.angle_gamma   90.00
#
_symmetry.space_group_name_H-M   'P 1'
#
loop_
_entity.id
_entity.type
_entity.pdbx_description
1 polymer ?
#
loop_
_entity_poly.entity_id
_entity_poly.type
_entity_poly.pdbx_seq_one_letter_code
_entity_poly.pdbx_strand_id
1 'polypeptide(L)' 'MPKLIKQLSAKDSSTRNKAAYALAGYGADAKPATRALIARLKDPNMGVRSTAAYALRSIGTPEATKALDAYEKDRAP' A
#
# COMPACT_ATOMS: atom_id res chain seq x y z
N MET A 1 7.00 0.11 13.54
CA MET A 1 6.46 0.66 12.27
C MET A 1 7.50 1.07 11.23
N PRO A 2 8.55 1.87 11.54
CA PRO A 2 9.49 2.37 10.53
C PRO A 2 10.18 1.29 9.70
N LYS A 3 10.46 0.12 10.30
CA LYS A 3 10.98 -1.06 9.60
C LYS A 3 10.07 -1.55 8.47
N LEU A 4 8.75 -1.63 8.71
CA LEU A 4 7.77 -2.05 7.70
C LEU A 4 7.71 -1.05 6.54
N ILE A 5 7.71 0.25 6.85
CA ILE A 5 7.75 1.31 5.83
C ILE A 5 9.00 1.16 4.96
N LYS A 6 10.16 0.90 5.55
CA LYS A 6 11.41 0.65 4.80
C LYS A 6 11.32 -0.61 3.92
N GLN A 7 10.69 -1.67 4.43
CA GLN A 7 10.53 -2.93 3.70
C GLN A 7 9.60 -2.83 2.48
N LEU A 8 8.74 -1.79 2.40
CA LEU A 8 8.01 -1.51 1.16
C LEU A 8 8.93 -1.23 -0.02
N SER A 9 10.21 -0.89 0.18
CA SER A 9 11.20 -0.67 -0.88
C SER A 9 12.20 -1.83 -1.03
N ALA A 10 11.89 -3.01 -0.48
CA ALA A 10 12.72 -4.19 -0.63
C ALA A 10 12.83 -4.62 -2.11
N LYS A 11 13.98 -5.23 -2.46
CA LYS A 11 14.24 -5.70 -3.83
C LYS A 11 13.25 -6.79 -4.25
N ASP A 12 12.96 -7.73 -3.36
CA ASP A 12 12.04 -8.83 -3.62
C ASP A 12 10.58 -8.42 -3.37
N SER A 13 9.69 -8.85 -4.26
CA SER A 13 8.26 -8.56 -4.17
C SER A 13 7.60 -9.19 -2.94
N SER A 14 8.11 -10.34 -2.47
CA SER A 14 7.57 -11.03 -1.29
C SER A 14 7.68 -10.17 -0.04
N THR A 15 8.84 -9.57 0.21
CA THR A 15 9.07 -8.67 1.35
C THR A 15 8.22 -7.41 1.25
N ARG A 16 8.11 -6.81 0.05
CA ARG A 16 7.22 -5.65 -0.14
C ARG A 16 5.76 -6.00 0.14
N ASN A 17 5.30 -7.16 -0.35
CA ASN A 17 3.94 -7.64 -0.14
C ASN A 17 3.65 -7.89 1.35
N LYS A 18 4.53 -8.63 2.04
CA LYS A 18 4.43 -8.88 3.49
C LYS A 18 4.42 -7.59 4.30
N ALA A 19 5.24 -6.61 3.93
CA ALA A 19 5.25 -5.30 4.58
C ALA A 19 3.93 -4.55 4.40
N ALA A 20 3.39 -4.53 3.18
CA ALA A 20 2.09 -3.91 2.92
C ALA A 20 0.95 -4.61 3.67
N TYR A 21 0.95 -5.94 3.70
CA TYR A 21 -0.06 -6.73 4.43
C TYR A 21 0.02 -6.46 5.95
N ALA A 22 1.22 -6.46 6.52
CA ALA A 22 1.42 -6.15 7.93
C ALA A 22 0.91 -4.74 8.26
N LEU A 23 1.19 -3.74 7.41
CA LEU A 23 0.70 -2.38 7.57
C LEU A 23 -0.83 -2.28 7.51
N ALA A 24 -1.49 -3.10 6.69
CA ALA A 24 -2.96 -3.18 6.66
C ALA A 24 -3.54 -3.59 8.01
N GLY A 25 -2.87 -4.50 8.73
CA GLY A 25 -3.29 -4.97 10.06
C GLY A 25 -3.23 -3.90 11.16
N TYR A 26 -2.46 -2.83 10.96
CA TYR A 26 -2.45 -1.67 11.86
C TYR A 26 -3.61 -0.69 11.58
N GLY A 27 -4.32 -0.82 10.46
CA GLY A 27 -5.43 0.07 10.10
C GLY A 27 -5.03 1.54 10.13
N ALA A 28 -5.83 2.39 10.80
CA ALA A 28 -5.61 3.83 10.89
C ALA A 28 -4.25 4.22 11.52
N ASP A 29 -3.69 3.39 12.40
CA ASP A 29 -2.38 3.64 13.01
C ASP A 29 -1.25 3.62 11.96
N ALA A 30 -1.46 2.96 10.81
CA ALA A 30 -0.53 2.97 9.68
C ALA A 30 -0.60 4.22 8.80
N LYS A 31 -1.28 5.28 9.24
CA LYS A 31 -1.25 6.60 8.60
C LYS A 31 0.16 7.09 8.21
N PRO A 32 1.24 6.88 8.98
CA PRO A 32 2.59 7.27 8.55
C PRO A 32 3.10 6.55 7.29
N ALA A 33 2.51 5.39 6.94
CA ALA A 33 2.88 4.60 5.78
C ALA A 33 2.11 4.96 4.50
N THR A 34 1.09 5.83 4.57
CA THR A 34 0.19 6.15 3.45
C THR A 34 0.94 6.43 2.15
N ARG A 35 1.89 7.38 2.17
CA ARG A 35 2.66 7.74 0.95
C ARG A 35 3.50 6.60 0.39
N ALA A 36 4.11 5.81 1.27
CA ALA A 36 4.93 4.67 0.85
C ALA A 36 4.05 3.57 0.21
N LEU A 37 2.84 3.36 0.72
CA LEU A 37 1.86 2.44 0.16
C LEU A 37 1.27 2.95 -1.17
N ILE A 38 1.02 4.25 -1.30
CA ILE A 38 0.60 4.88 -2.57
C ILE A 38 1.63 4.59 -3.67
N ALA A 39 2.93 4.70 -3.37
CA ALA A 39 3.99 4.36 -4.31
C ALA A 39 4.02 2.87 -4.70
N ARG A 40 3.37 1.98 -3.95
CA ARG A 40 3.22 0.55 -4.26
C ARG A 40 1.98 0.23 -5.10
N LEU A 41 1.06 1.18 -5.31
CA LEU A 41 -0.02 1.02 -6.30
C LEU A 41 0.50 0.90 -7.74
N LYS A 42 1.74 1.33 -8.00
CA LYS A 42 2.43 1.20 -9.30
C LYS A 42 3.52 0.12 -9.29
N ASP A 43 3.50 -0.79 -8.32
CA ASP A 43 4.51 -1.85 -8.22
C ASP A 43 4.45 -2.77 -9.46
N PRO A 44 5.60 -3.23 -10.00
CA PRO A 44 5.61 -4.18 -11.11
C PRO A 44 4.90 -5.49 -10.77
N ASN A 45 4.93 -5.90 -9.50
CA ASN A 45 4.25 -7.12 -9.06
C ASN A 45 2.76 -6.87 -8.74
N MET A 46 1.87 -7.60 -9.41
CA MET A 46 0.42 -7.46 -9.23
C MET A 46 -0.04 -7.71 -7.79
N GLY A 47 0.57 -8.68 -7.10
CA GLY A 47 0.26 -9.00 -5.71
C GLY A 47 0.59 -7.82 -4.79
N VAL A 48 1.75 -7.19 -4.98
CA VAL A 48 2.13 -5.98 -4.22
C VAL A 48 1.13 -4.85 -4.46
N ARG A 49 0.69 -4.61 -5.70
CA ARG A 49 -0.33 -3.57 -5.99
C ARG A 49 -1.65 -3.84 -5.26
N SER A 50 -2.16 -5.07 -5.34
CA SER A 50 -3.41 -5.45 -4.66
C SER A 50 -3.31 -5.32 -3.15
N THR A 51 -2.20 -5.76 -2.54
CA THR A 51 -2.00 -5.65 -1.09
C THR A 51 -1.78 -4.21 -0.64
N ALA A 52 -1.12 -3.38 -1.45
CA ALA A 52 -1.00 -1.95 -1.17
C ALA A 52 -2.35 -1.24 -1.19
N ALA A 53 -3.21 -1.55 -2.17
CA ALA A 53 -4.57 -1.04 -2.21
C ALA A 53 -5.38 -1.48 -0.98
N TYR A 54 -5.28 -2.76 -0.59
CA TYR A 54 -5.89 -3.27 0.62
C TYR A 54 -5.43 -2.50 1.88
N ALA A 55 -4.11 -2.29 2.03
CA ALA A 55 -3.56 -1.55 3.16
C ALA A 55 -4.03 -0.09 3.20
N LEU A 56 -4.08 0.60 2.05
CA LEU A 56 -4.61 1.95 1.95
C LEU A 56 -6.08 2.04 2.34
N ARG A 57 -6.88 1.02 1.98
CA ARG A 57 -8.29 0.94 2.36
C ARG A 57 -8.45 0.76 3.87
N SER A 58 -7.61 -0.07 4.50
CA SER A 58 -7.59 -0.25 5.96
C SER A 58 -7.14 1.00 6.71
N ILE A 59 -6.23 1.81 6.13
CA ILE A 59 -5.77 3.06 6.72
C ILE A 59 -6.85 4.14 6.69
N GLY A 60 -7.64 4.22 5.62
CA GLY A 60 -8.86 5.05 5.55
C GLY A 60 -8.64 6.56 5.62
N THR A 61 -7.40 7.06 5.51
CA THR A 61 -7.12 8.50 5.48
C THR A 61 -7.62 9.13 4.17
N PRO A 62 -7.94 10.44 4.15
CA PRO A 62 -8.35 11.12 2.90
C PRO A 62 -7.35 10.97 1.75
N GLU A 63 -6.04 11.00 2.06
CA GLU A 63 -4.98 10.77 1.07
C GLU A 63 -5.00 9.33 0.52
N ALA A 64 -5.23 8.34 1.38
CA ALA A 64 -5.34 6.94 0.98
C ALA A 64 -6.58 6.69 0.10
N THR A 65 -7.74 7.23 0.50
CA THR A 65 -8.99 7.11 -0.28
C THR A 65 -8.84 7.75 -1.66
N LYS A 66 -8.30 8.97 -1.73
CA LYS A 66 -8.07 9.66 -3.00
C LYS A 66 -7.15 8.87 -3.93
N ALA A 67 -6.12 8.23 -3.38
CA ALA A 67 -5.20 7.42 -4.16
C ALA A 67 -5.85 6.12 -4.68
N LEU A 68 -6.74 5.51 -3.88
CA LEU A 68 -7.52 4.35 -4.31
C LEU A 68 -8.48 4.70 -5.44
N ASP A 69 -9.23 5.79 -5.33
CA ASP A 69 -10.16 6.22 -6.38
C ASP A 69 -9.46 6.43 -7.72
N ALA A 70 -8.26 7.00 -7.70
CA ALA A 70 -7.43 7.17 -8.90
C ALA A 70 -6.95 5.82 -9.44
N TYR A 71 -6.45 4.94 -8.56
CA TYR A 71 -5.97 3.61 -8.95
C TYR A 71 -7.06 2.71 -9.53
N GLU A 72 -8.29 2.79 -9.03
CA GLU A 72 -9.42 2.01 -9.54
C GLU A 72 -9.88 2.51 -10.92
N LYS A 73 -9.87 3.84 -11.13
CA LYS A 73 -10.18 4.44 -12.43
C LYS A 73 -9.15 4.07 -13.51
N ASP A 74 -7.87 4.09 -13.17
CA ASP A 74 -6.78 3.70 -14.08
C ASP A 74 -6.83 2.21 -14.47
N ARG A 75 -7.60 1.41 -13.74
CA ARG A 75 -7.72 -0.04 -13.92
C ARG A 75 -9.00 -0.45 -14.65
N ALA A 76 -9.89 0.51 -14.94
CA ALA A 76 -11.06 0.29 -15.80
C ALA A 76 -10.61 0.04 -17.25
N PRO A 77 -11.24 -0.91 -17.97
CA PRO A 77 -10.87 -1.28 -19.34
C PRO A 77 -11.14 -0.17 -20.36
#